data_AF-A0A9X2JMV8-F1
#
_entry.id   AF-A0A9X2JMV8-F1
#
_cell.length_a   1.000
_cell.length_b   1.000
_cell.length_c   1.000
_cell.angle_alpha   90.00
_cell.angle_beta   90.00
_cell.angle_gamma   90.00
#
_symmetry.space_group_name_H-M   'P 1'
#
loop_
_entity.id
_entity.type
_entity.pdbx_description
1 polymer ?
#
loop_
_entity_poly.entity_id
_entity_poly.type
_entity_poly.pdbx_seq_one_letter_code
_entity_poly.pdbx_strand_id
1 'polypeptide(L)'
;MKIKLNGIEFDVTAVEGDLREAILGDPIVARAVWRDVYAWDGRAQEGKPTGPVTKAGAIPLANGISFYVPKGPQLEKNESASKTSGERFLKALGVKSSIDVLKAMARLLGLPQKVLPKAFDPLKPVASFTLKMHVEHSVLRLRNASRNLQAYVLVPGQIGFHHEITEIVDRPGHEALMAEKPELKTLTPMFLVPAQSKANREMRATALMAQTRELAAQAQGKTAQELPEPLRMRIGRNQAELRMLAQSATQARTAQPGRPAPRATA
;
A
#
# COMPACT_ATOMS: atom_id res chain seq x y z
N MET A 1 15.43 -6.73 10.66
CA MET A 1 15.20 -5.63 11.64
C MET A 1 14.21 -6.11 12.68
N LYS A 2 14.07 -5.38 13.80
CA LYS A 2 13.09 -5.71 14.84
C LYS A 2 12.18 -4.53 15.14
N ILE A 3 10.93 -4.82 15.49
CA ILE A 3 9.98 -3.83 16.01
C ILE A 3 9.38 -4.31 17.32
N LYS A 4 8.85 -3.38 18.12
CA LYS A 4 8.21 -3.69 19.39
C LYS A 4 6.73 -3.31 19.33
N LEU A 5 5.84 -4.26 19.61
CA LEU A 5 4.40 -4.05 19.74
C LEU A 5 3.97 -4.47 21.14
N ASN A 6 3.36 -3.55 21.91
CA ASN A 6 2.94 -3.77 23.30
C ASN A 6 3.96 -4.55 24.15
N GLY A 7 5.23 -4.15 24.10
CA GLY A 7 6.27 -4.82 24.90
C GLY A 7 6.94 -6.01 24.22
N ILE A 8 6.32 -6.61 23.21
CA ILE A 8 6.83 -7.81 22.53
C ILE A 8 7.66 -7.42 21.31
N GLU A 9 8.87 -7.96 21.24
CA GLU A 9 9.75 -7.80 20.08
C GLU A 9 9.40 -8.80 18.98
N PHE A 10 9.35 -8.32 17.74
CA PHE A 10 9.10 -9.11 16.54
C PHE A 10 10.23 -8.91 15.54
N ASP A 11 10.72 -10.01 15.00
CA ASP A 11 11.56 -10.00 13.82
C ASP A 11 10.68 -9.67 12.61
N VAL A 12 11.16 -8.72 11.80
CA VAL A 12 10.49 -8.31 10.57
C VAL A 12 11.26 -8.87 9.39
N THR A 13 10.57 -9.68 8.57
CA THR A 13 11.10 -10.23 7.33
C THR A 13 10.16 -9.94 6.16
N ALA A 14 10.68 -9.90 4.93
CA ALA A 14 9.85 -9.86 3.74
C ALA A 14 8.98 -11.13 3.63
N VAL A 15 7.84 -11.01 2.93
CA VAL A 15 7.07 -12.14 2.44
C VAL A 15 7.28 -12.22 0.93
N GLU A 16 7.76 -13.37 0.48
CA GLU A 16 8.21 -13.60 -0.89
C GLU A 16 7.19 -14.41 -1.69
N GLY A 17 7.22 -14.25 -3.01
CA GLY A 17 6.54 -15.07 -4.01
C GLY A 17 5.05 -15.32 -3.75
N ASP A 18 4.64 -16.56 -3.97
CA ASP A 18 3.24 -16.99 -3.99
C ASP A 18 2.51 -16.75 -2.67
N LEU A 19 3.22 -16.79 -1.54
CA LEU A 19 2.62 -16.52 -0.23
C LEU A 19 2.19 -15.06 -0.11
N ARG A 20 2.96 -14.13 -0.68
CA ARG A 20 2.57 -12.71 -0.71
C ARG A 20 1.29 -12.54 -1.53
N GLU A 21 1.23 -13.16 -2.71
CA GLU A 21 0.07 -13.05 -3.59
C GLU A 21 -1.17 -13.70 -2.95
N ALA A 22 -1.02 -14.85 -2.28
CA ALA A 22 -2.09 -15.51 -1.54
C ALA A 22 -2.65 -14.62 -0.41
N ILE A 23 -1.78 -13.91 0.32
CA ILE A 23 -2.22 -12.97 1.38
C ILE A 23 -2.95 -11.76 0.78
N LEU A 24 -2.46 -11.21 -0.34
CA LEU A 24 -3.10 -10.07 -1.01
C LEU A 24 -4.45 -10.47 -1.65
N GLY A 25 -4.58 -11.72 -2.07
CA GLY A 25 -5.81 -12.30 -2.61
C GLY A 25 -6.83 -12.72 -1.55
N ASP A 26 -6.50 -12.73 -0.25
CA ASP A 26 -7.47 -12.98 0.81
C ASP A 26 -8.64 -11.97 0.69
N PRO A 27 -9.91 -12.40 0.68
CA PRO A 27 -11.05 -11.50 0.46
C PRO A 27 -11.13 -10.31 1.41
N ILE A 28 -10.66 -10.44 2.65
CA ILE A 28 -10.64 -9.35 3.63
C ILE A 28 -9.58 -8.33 3.24
N VAL A 29 -8.41 -8.79 2.78
CA VAL A 29 -7.30 -7.95 2.33
C VAL A 29 -7.61 -7.30 0.99
N ALA A 30 -8.14 -8.06 0.04
CA ALA A 30 -8.47 -7.59 -1.31
C ALA A 30 -9.42 -6.38 -1.30
N ARG A 31 -10.41 -6.37 -0.39
CA ARG A 31 -11.32 -5.23 -0.17
C ARG A 31 -10.63 -3.97 0.38
N ALA A 32 -9.47 -4.12 1.01
CA ALA A 32 -8.66 -2.99 1.46
C ALA A 32 -7.67 -2.52 0.38
N VAL A 33 -7.25 -3.42 -0.52
CA VAL A 33 -6.40 -3.12 -1.69
C VAL A 33 -7.18 -2.35 -2.75
N TRP A 34 -8.41 -2.78 -3.04
CA TRP A 34 -9.32 -2.13 -3.99
C TRP A 34 -10.56 -1.64 -3.27
N ARG A 35 -10.81 -0.32 -3.31
CA ARG A 35 -11.99 0.26 -2.70
C ARG A 35 -12.46 1.51 -3.43
N ASP A 36 -13.76 1.70 -3.43
CA ASP A 36 -14.38 2.96 -3.84
C ASP A 36 -14.04 4.02 -2.79
N VAL A 37 -13.66 5.20 -3.24
CA VAL A 37 -13.31 6.32 -2.34
C VAL A 37 -14.16 7.56 -2.55
N TYR A 38 -14.83 7.69 -3.69
CA TYR A 38 -15.64 8.85 -4.02
C TYR A 38 -16.65 8.52 -5.11
N ALA A 39 -17.82 9.14 -5.05
CA ALA A 39 -18.83 9.10 -6.09
C ALA A 39 -19.19 10.54 -6.50
N TRP A 40 -19.29 10.77 -7.80
CA TRP A 40 -19.79 11.99 -8.40
C TRP A 40 -21.10 11.71 -9.13
N ASP A 41 -22.14 12.47 -8.78
CA ASP A 41 -23.42 12.49 -9.48
C ASP A 41 -23.45 13.70 -10.42
N GLY A 42 -23.38 13.44 -11.73
CA GLY A 42 -23.40 14.49 -12.75
C GLY A 42 -24.76 15.16 -12.92
N ARG A 43 -25.87 14.53 -12.50
CA ARG A 43 -27.21 15.14 -12.57
C ARG A 43 -27.44 16.08 -11.40
N ALA A 44 -27.09 15.63 -10.20
CA ALA A 44 -27.21 16.43 -8.98
C ALA A 44 -26.08 17.46 -8.84
N GLN A 45 -24.97 17.32 -9.59
CA GLN A 45 -23.74 18.09 -9.43
C GLN A 45 -23.16 17.96 -8.02
N GLU A 46 -23.26 16.77 -7.45
CA GLU A 46 -22.87 16.48 -6.07
C GLU A 46 -21.82 15.39 -5.97
N GLY A 47 -20.87 15.59 -5.05
CA GLY A 47 -19.77 14.68 -4.79
C GLY A 47 -19.78 14.19 -3.35
N LYS A 48 -19.66 12.87 -3.15
CA LYS A 48 -19.61 12.29 -1.80
C LYS A 48 -18.50 11.26 -1.64
N PRO A 49 -17.73 11.29 -0.54
CA PRO A 49 -16.87 10.19 -0.15
C PRO A 49 -17.69 8.92 0.10
N THR A 50 -17.19 7.77 -0.34
CA THR A 50 -17.80 6.45 -0.08
C THR A 50 -17.24 5.77 1.17
N GLY A 51 -16.21 6.36 1.77
CA GLY A 51 -15.50 5.83 2.95
C GLY A 51 -15.02 6.93 3.89
N PRO A 52 -14.26 6.56 4.94
CA PRO A 52 -13.78 7.52 5.92
C PRO A 52 -12.83 8.54 5.29
N VAL A 53 -13.02 9.81 5.65
CA VAL A 53 -12.14 10.93 5.28
C VAL A 53 -11.63 11.61 6.55
N THR A 54 -10.42 12.16 6.48
CA THR A 54 -9.88 12.98 7.57
C THR A 54 -10.59 14.33 7.61
N LYS A 55 -10.37 15.10 8.68
CA LYS A 55 -10.91 16.49 8.79
C LYS A 55 -10.50 17.40 7.63
N ALA A 56 -9.39 17.08 6.96
CA ALA A 56 -8.89 17.80 5.79
C ALA A 56 -9.46 17.25 4.45
N GLY A 57 -10.45 16.35 4.48
CA GLY A 57 -11.02 15.73 3.28
C GLY A 57 -10.10 14.74 2.58
N ALA A 58 -9.06 14.24 3.25
CA ALA A 58 -8.13 13.26 2.68
C ALA A 58 -8.52 11.82 3.03
N ILE A 59 -8.19 10.90 2.15
CA ILE A 59 -8.40 9.46 2.33
C ILE A 59 -7.25 8.90 3.19
N PRO A 60 -7.54 8.29 4.36
CA PRO A 60 -6.51 7.65 5.17
C PRO A 60 -6.04 6.32 4.55
N LEU A 61 -4.73 6.12 4.50
CA LEU A 61 -4.08 4.92 3.98
C LEU A 61 -3.66 4.04 5.16
N ALA A 62 -4.62 3.25 5.64
CA ALA A 62 -4.41 2.39 6.80
C ALA A 62 -3.40 1.28 6.48
N ASN A 63 -2.56 0.96 7.48
CA ASN A 63 -1.83 -0.30 7.47
C ASN A 63 -2.83 -1.46 7.62
N GLY A 64 -2.48 -2.63 7.08
CA GLY A 64 -3.23 -3.87 7.25
C GLY A 64 -2.52 -4.83 8.19
N ILE A 65 -3.30 -5.75 8.76
CA ILE A 65 -2.79 -6.91 9.49
C ILE A 65 -3.58 -8.15 9.08
N SER A 66 -2.88 -9.26 8.84
CA SER A 66 -3.46 -10.56 8.51
C SER A 66 -2.82 -11.65 9.36
N PHE A 67 -3.64 -12.61 9.81
CA PHE A 67 -3.20 -13.78 10.57
C PHE A 67 -3.20 -15.05 9.71
N TYR A 68 -3.02 -14.87 8.40
CA TYR A 68 -3.05 -15.93 7.40
C TYR A 68 -2.18 -17.13 7.79
N VAL A 69 -2.75 -18.33 7.73
CA VAL A 69 -2.01 -19.58 7.86
C VAL A 69 -2.25 -20.38 6.58
N PRO A 70 -1.23 -20.61 5.74
CA PRO A 70 -1.39 -21.36 4.51
C PRO A 70 -1.62 -22.85 4.79
N LYS A 71 -2.35 -23.53 3.90
CA LYS A 71 -2.54 -24.97 3.85
C LYS A 71 -2.26 -25.46 2.43
N GLY A 72 -1.55 -26.59 2.35
CA GLY A 72 -1.25 -27.25 1.07
C GLY A 72 -0.28 -26.46 0.18
N PRO A 73 0.08 -27.04 -0.97
CA PRO A 73 1.02 -26.43 -1.90
C PRO A 73 0.47 -25.19 -2.62
N GLN A 74 -0.86 -25.06 -2.76
CA GLN A 74 -1.53 -23.90 -3.35
C GLN A 74 -1.62 -22.71 -2.38
N LEU A 75 -1.12 -22.86 -1.15
CA LEU A 75 -1.12 -21.82 -0.11
C LEU A 75 -2.52 -21.30 0.23
N GLU A 76 -3.56 -22.11 0.08
CA GLU A 76 -4.92 -21.76 0.46
C GLU A 76 -5.01 -21.41 1.94
N LYS A 77 -5.95 -20.54 2.30
CA LYS A 77 -6.09 -20.12 3.69
C LYS A 77 -6.70 -21.23 4.53
N ASN A 78 -6.00 -21.62 5.58
CA ASN A 78 -6.59 -22.40 6.67
C ASN A 78 -7.37 -21.47 7.60
N GLU A 79 -8.68 -21.35 7.43
CA GLU A 79 -9.50 -20.43 8.22
C GLU A 79 -9.43 -20.71 9.73
N SER A 80 -9.52 -21.97 10.13
CA SER A 80 -9.46 -22.37 11.55
C SER A 80 -8.10 -22.05 12.19
N ALA A 81 -7.01 -22.40 11.51
CA ALA A 81 -5.67 -22.10 12.00
C ALA A 81 -5.36 -20.60 11.97
N SER A 82 -5.85 -19.87 10.96
CA SER A 82 -5.71 -18.40 10.88
C SER A 82 -6.42 -17.71 12.03
N LYS A 83 -7.66 -18.14 12.33
CA LYS A 83 -8.42 -17.64 13.48
C LYS A 83 -7.70 -17.91 14.80
N THR A 84 -7.28 -19.16 15.02
CA THR A 84 -6.55 -19.57 16.23
C THR A 84 -5.23 -18.80 16.39
N SER A 85 -4.50 -18.62 15.29
CA SER A 85 -3.26 -17.84 15.29
C SER A 85 -3.52 -16.37 15.64
N GLY A 86 -4.57 -15.78 15.09
CA GLY A 86 -5.00 -14.42 15.39
C GLY A 86 -5.39 -14.24 16.86
N GLU A 87 -6.24 -15.11 17.40
CA GLU A 87 -6.66 -15.07 18.80
C GLU A 87 -5.46 -15.16 19.75
N ARG A 88 -4.52 -16.07 19.47
CA ARG A 88 -3.27 -16.20 20.23
C ARG A 88 -2.41 -14.94 20.13
N PHE A 89 -2.29 -14.35 18.94
CA PHE A 89 -1.53 -13.12 18.73
C PHE A 89 -2.12 -11.95 19.52
N LEU A 90 -3.44 -11.75 19.44
CA LEU A 90 -4.16 -10.69 20.15
C LEU A 90 -4.06 -10.87 21.67
N LYS A 91 -4.27 -12.11 22.15
CA LYS A 91 -4.13 -12.46 23.57
C LYS A 91 -2.72 -12.17 24.09
N ALA A 92 -1.68 -12.55 23.33
CA ALA A 92 -0.30 -12.31 23.72
C ALA A 92 0.04 -10.82 23.81
N LEU A 93 -0.52 -9.99 22.92
CA LEU A 93 -0.37 -8.53 22.94
C LEU A 93 -1.25 -7.82 23.97
N GLY A 94 -2.14 -8.54 24.66
CA GLY A 94 -3.08 -7.96 25.63
C GLY A 94 -4.09 -7.00 24.99
N VAL A 95 -4.49 -7.25 23.74
CA VAL A 95 -5.44 -6.41 22.99
C VAL A 95 -6.74 -7.15 22.69
N LYS A 96 -7.83 -6.39 22.52
CA LYS A 96 -9.16 -6.96 22.28
C LYS A 96 -9.42 -7.25 20.81
N SER A 97 -8.76 -6.53 19.90
CA SER A 97 -9.07 -6.58 18.48
C SER A 97 -7.86 -6.30 17.59
N SER A 98 -7.95 -6.71 16.32
CA SER A 98 -6.98 -6.32 15.28
C SER A 98 -6.90 -4.79 15.11
N ILE A 99 -8.00 -4.07 15.36
CA ILE A 99 -8.04 -2.60 15.31
C ILE A 99 -7.06 -1.99 16.33
N ASP A 100 -6.95 -2.56 17.53
CA ASP A 100 -6.01 -2.08 18.54
C ASP A 100 -4.55 -2.28 18.10
N VAL A 101 -4.26 -3.39 17.41
CA VAL A 101 -2.95 -3.61 16.78
C VAL A 101 -2.72 -2.57 15.69
N LEU A 102 -3.70 -2.32 14.82
CA LEU A 102 -3.58 -1.32 13.76
C LEU A 102 -3.36 0.10 14.31
N LYS A 103 -3.98 0.46 15.44
CA LYS A 103 -3.70 1.73 16.14
C LYS A 103 -2.25 1.80 16.64
N ALA A 104 -1.73 0.71 17.21
CA ALA A 104 -0.32 0.64 17.61
C ALA A 104 0.62 0.75 16.40
N MET A 105 0.30 0.05 15.30
CA MET A 105 1.03 0.13 14.04
C MET A 105 0.99 1.55 13.45
N ALA A 106 -0.15 2.24 13.51
CA ALA A 106 -0.28 3.62 13.03
C ALA A 106 0.59 4.60 13.84
N ARG A 107 0.79 4.37 15.15
CA ARG A 107 1.74 5.16 15.96
C ARG A 107 3.20 4.90 15.55
N LEU A 108 3.54 3.66 15.20
CA LEU A 108 4.89 3.27 14.82
C LEU A 108 5.25 3.67 13.38
N LEU A 109 4.33 3.46 12.44
CA LEU A 109 4.54 3.60 11.00
C LEU A 109 3.95 4.89 10.42
N GLY A 110 3.16 5.61 11.21
CA GLY A 110 2.30 6.68 10.73
C GLY A 110 1.04 6.16 10.04
N LEU A 111 0.15 7.10 9.73
CA LEU A 111 -1.05 6.90 8.94
C LEU A 111 -1.03 7.90 7.77
N PRO A 112 -0.40 7.54 6.64
CA PRO A 112 -0.38 8.40 5.47
C PRO A 112 -1.80 8.71 4.98
N GLN A 113 -1.96 9.81 4.26
CA GLN A 113 -3.24 10.23 3.69
C GLN A 113 -3.07 10.78 2.28
N LYS A 114 -4.13 10.71 1.47
CA LYS A 114 -4.13 11.23 0.10
C LYS A 114 -5.42 11.98 -0.19
N VAL A 115 -5.28 13.20 -0.70
CA VAL A 115 -6.41 13.96 -1.28
C VAL A 115 -6.73 13.42 -2.67
N LEU A 116 -8.02 13.41 -3.02
CA LEU A 116 -8.49 12.99 -4.33
C LEU A 116 -7.76 13.74 -5.46
N PRO A 117 -7.31 13.03 -6.51
CA PRO A 117 -6.65 13.67 -7.63
C PRO A 117 -7.65 14.48 -8.48
N LYS A 118 -7.28 15.72 -8.78
CA LYS A 118 -8.05 16.62 -9.66
C LYS A 118 -8.04 16.22 -11.14
N ALA A 119 -7.23 15.22 -11.51
CA ALA A 119 -7.12 14.77 -12.90
C ALA A 119 -8.43 14.25 -13.49
N PHE A 120 -9.40 13.89 -12.64
CA PHE A 120 -10.75 13.45 -13.05
C PHE A 120 -11.79 14.57 -13.07
N ASP A 121 -11.46 15.79 -12.63
CA ASP A 121 -12.39 16.93 -12.63
C ASP A 121 -13.00 17.23 -14.02
N PRO A 122 -12.28 17.06 -15.14
CA PRO A 122 -12.86 17.26 -16.48
C PRO A 122 -14.07 16.36 -16.79
N LEU A 123 -14.24 15.22 -16.11
CA LEU A 123 -15.39 14.33 -16.33
C LEU A 123 -16.67 14.86 -15.68
N LYS A 124 -16.57 15.75 -14.67
CA LYS A 124 -17.71 16.20 -13.87
C LYS A 124 -18.87 16.82 -14.67
N PRO A 125 -18.63 17.64 -15.71
CA PRO A 125 -19.72 18.25 -16.47
C PRO A 125 -20.46 17.25 -17.37
N VAL A 126 -19.86 16.10 -17.69
CA VAL A 126 -20.33 15.22 -18.77
C VAL A 126 -20.71 13.81 -18.31
N ALA A 127 -20.31 13.40 -17.11
CA ALA A 127 -20.57 12.05 -16.59
C ALA A 127 -20.76 12.00 -15.07
N SER A 128 -21.51 11.00 -14.62
CA SER A 128 -21.46 10.46 -13.26
C SER A 128 -20.39 9.36 -13.19
N PHE A 129 -19.64 9.30 -12.10
CA PHE A 129 -18.57 8.30 -11.97
C PHE A 129 -18.23 7.96 -10.52
N THR A 130 -17.69 6.76 -10.32
CA THR A 130 -17.06 6.34 -9.07
C THR A 130 -15.55 6.39 -9.23
N LEU A 131 -14.83 6.93 -8.25
CA LEU A 131 -13.38 6.81 -8.16
C LEU A 131 -13.03 5.62 -7.27
N LYS A 132 -12.27 4.69 -7.84
CA LYS A 132 -11.67 3.57 -7.11
C LYS A 132 -10.21 3.89 -6.83
N MET A 133 -9.76 3.45 -5.67
CA MET A 133 -8.37 3.53 -5.26
C MET A 133 -7.78 2.12 -5.14
N HIS A 134 -6.65 1.93 -5.80
CA HIS A 134 -5.77 0.78 -5.61
C HIS A 134 -4.67 1.13 -4.63
N VAL A 135 -4.38 0.26 -3.66
CA VAL A 135 -3.24 0.43 -2.76
C VAL A 135 -2.26 -0.73 -2.93
N GLU A 136 -1.06 -0.40 -3.39
CA GLU A 136 0.04 -1.37 -3.42
C GLU A 136 0.70 -1.46 -2.05
N HIS A 137 0.60 -2.64 -1.45
CA HIS A 137 1.14 -2.90 -0.12
C HIS A 137 2.49 -3.63 -0.20
N SER A 138 3.43 -3.17 0.62
CA SER A 138 4.54 -4.00 1.07
C SER A 138 4.02 -5.00 2.12
N VAL A 139 4.19 -6.30 1.87
CA VAL A 139 3.77 -7.36 2.80
C VAL A 139 4.99 -7.86 3.58
N LEU A 140 4.90 -7.80 4.90
CA LEU A 140 5.97 -8.19 5.82
C LEU A 140 5.45 -9.18 6.84
N ARG A 141 6.31 -10.12 7.24
CA ARG A 141 6.04 -11.05 8.34
C ARG A 141 6.63 -10.50 9.62
N LEU A 142 5.79 -10.43 10.65
CA LEU A 142 6.21 -10.29 12.04
C LEU A 142 6.30 -11.69 12.64
N ARG A 143 7.44 -12.04 13.22
CA ARG A 143 7.64 -13.32 13.91
C ARG A 143 8.22 -13.10 15.29
N ASN A 144 7.65 -13.76 16.29
CA ASN A 144 8.31 -13.97 17.57
C ASN A 144 8.42 -15.48 17.80
N ALA A 145 9.62 -16.02 17.67
CA ALA A 145 9.86 -17.47 17.78
C ALA A 145 9.58 -17.98 19.20
N SER A 146 10.01 -17.25 20.23
CA SER A 146 9.88 -17.67 21.64
C SER A 146 8.43 -17.89 22.09
N ARG A 147 7.49 -17.12 21.54
CA ARG A 147 6.06 -17.21 21.87
C ARG A 147 5.22 -17.87 20.77
N ASN A 148 5.88 -18.39 19.72
CA ASN A 148 5.24 -18.93 18.53
C ASN A 148 4.17 -17.98 17.94
N LEU A 149 4.50 -16.69 17.80
CA LEU A 149 3.58 -15.68 17.27
C LEU A 149 3.97 -15.29 15.86
N GLN A 150 2.96 -15.12 15.01
CA GLN A 150 3.14 -14.63 13.66
C GLN A 150 1.95 -13.76 13.23
N ALA A 151 2.24 -12.69 12.50
CA ALA A 151 1.26 -11.94 11.75
C ALA A 151 1.91 -11.38 10.47
N TYR A 152 1.09 -11.03 9.48
CA TYR A 152 1.52 -10.30 8.30
C TYR A 152 1.04 -8.87 8.39
N VAL A 153 1.95 -7.92 8.18
CA VAL A 153 1.65 -6.50 8.13
C VAL A 153 1.68 -6.06 6.67
N LEU A 154 0.68 -5.27 6.31
CA LEU A 154 0.57 -4.65 4.99
C LEU A 154 0.82 -3.15 5.16
N VAL A 155 1.88 -2.64 4.53
CA VAL A 155 2.25 -1.21 4.62
C VAL A 155 2.05 -0.56 3.25
N PRO A 156 1.19 0.48 3.15
CA PRO A 156 0.95 1.17 1.89
C PRO A 156 2.24 1.78 1.31
N GLY A 157 2.54 1.45 0.06
CA GLY A 157 3.72 1.91 -0.67
C GLY A 157 3.39 2.89 -1.78
N GLN A 158 2.39 2.53 -2.57
CA GLN A 158 1.93 3.31 -3.72
C GLN A 158 0.41 3.23 -3.78
N ILE A 159 -0.20 4.23 -4.40
CA ILE A 159 -1.63 4.26 -4.63
C ILE A 159 -1.94 4.66 -6.06
N GLY A 160 -2.90 3.98 -6.65
CA GLY A 160 -3.47 4.31 -7.96
C GLY A 160 -4.91 4.77 -7.80
N PHE A 161 -5.35 5.63 -8.70
CA PHE A 161 -6.77 5.94 -8.84
C PHE A 161 -7.23 5.59 -10.24
N HIS A 162 -8.45 5.11 -10.37
CA HIS A 162 -9.14 5.04 -11.65
C HIS A 162 -10.59 5.45 -11.46
N HIS A 163 -11.23 5.84 -12.55
CA HIS A 163 -12.65 6.16 -12.55
C HIS A 163 -13.43 5.05 -13.25
N GLU A 164 -14.66 4.85 -12.83
CA GLU A 164 -15.67 4.05 -13.53
C GLU A 164 -16.86 4.96 -13.81
N ILE A 165 -17.11 5.23 -15.10
CA ILE A 165 -18.28 6.00 -15.52
C ILE A 165 -19.53 5.16 -15.26
N THR A 166 -20.45 5.69 -14.46
CA THR A 166 -21.72 5.05 -14.14
C THR A 166 -22.86 5.56 -15.01
N GLU A 167 -22.75 6.81 -15.50
CA GLU A 167 -23.71 7.42 -16.41
C GLU A 167 -23.03 8.54 -17.23
N ILE A 168 -23.42 8.71 -18.49
CA ILE A 168 -23.06 9.87 -19.31
C ILE A 168 -24.24 10.84 -19.28
N VAL A 169 -24.05 12.03 -18.68
CA VAL A 169 -25.11 13.03 -18.53
C VAL A 169 -25.19 13.99 -19.71
N ASP A 170 -24.07 14.23 -20.40
CA ASP A 170 -23.99 15.01 -21.64
C ASP A 170 -23.17 14.21 -22.67
N ARG A 171 -23.87 13.61 -23.64
CA ARG A 171 -23.24 12.75 -24.64
C ARG A 171 -22.38 13.53 -25.65
N PRO A 172 -22.87 14.61 -26.30
CA PRO A 172 -22.02 15.46 -27.13
C PRO A 172 -20.79 15.99 -26.39
N GLY A 173 -20.96 16.47 -25.15
CA GLY A 173 -19.84 16.97 -24.34
C GLY A 173 -18.83 15.87 -23.99
N HIS A 174 -19.32 14.68 -23.64
CA HIS A 174 -18.46 13.52 -23.38
C HIS A 174 -17.66 13.10 -24.62
N GLU A 175 -18.28 13.04 -25.79
CA GLU A 175 -17.61 12.70 -27.06
C GLU A 175 -16.54 13.72 -27.42
N ALA A 176 -16.83 15.02 -27.29
CA ALA A 176 -15.86 16.09 -27.50
C ALA A 176 -14.68 15.99 -26.52
N LEU A 177 -14.96 15.75 -25.23
CA LEU A 177 -13.93 15.58 -24.20
C LEU A 177 -13.04 14.37 -24.50
N MET A 178 -13.60 13.25 -24.94
CA MET A 178 -12.84 12.04 -25.28
C MET A 178 -12.01 12.20 -26.56
N ALA A 179 -12.41 13.07 -27.48
CA ALA A 179 -11.61 13.43 -28.65
C ALA A 179 -10.45 14.36 -28.28
N GLU A 180 -10.67 15.31 -27.38
CA GLU A 180 -9.65 16.23 -26.88
C GLU A 180 -8.63 15.54 -25.95
N LYS A 181 -9.14 14.66 -25.06
CA LYS A 181 -8.37 14.02 -23.98
C LYS A 181 -8.58 12.50 -23.96
N PRO A 182 -8.13 11.78 -24.99
CA PRO A 182 -8.32 10.33 -25.10
C PRO A 182 -7.69 9.56 -23.92
N GLU A 183 -6.66 10.12 -23.27
CA GLU A 183 -6.01 9.55 -22.09
C GLU A 183 -6.94 9.40 -20.89
N LEU A 184 -8.03 10.19 -20.80
CA LEU A 184 -9.00 10.06 -19.72
C LEU A 184 -9.59 8.65 -19.64
N LYS A 185 -9.74 7.95 -20.77
CA LYS A 185 -10.31 6.59 -20.85
C LYS A 185 -9.52 5.55 -20.05
N THR A 186 -8.21 5.73 -19.97
CA THR A 186 -7.28 4.79 -19.32
C THR A 186 -6.48 5.44 -18.19
N LEU A 187 -6.89 6.65 -17.78
CA LEU A 187 -6.20 7.46 -16.80
C LEU A 187 -6.12 6.73 -15.46
N THR A 188 -4.89 6.36 -15.09
CA THR A 188 -4.58 5.63 -13.86
C THR A 188 -3.43 6.30 -13.09
N PRO A 189 -3.61 7.53 -12.57
CA PRO A 189 -2.55 8.25 -11.88
C PRO A 189 -2.07 7.47 -10.65
N MET A 190 -0.77 7.21 -10.62
CA MET A 190 -0.09 6.52 -9.53
C MET A 190 0.70 7.52 -8.68
N PHE A 191 0.67 7.36 -7.37
CA PHE A 191 1.38 8.20 -6.43
C PHE A 191 2.19 7.37 -5.45
N LEU A 192 3.44 7.77 -5.21
CA LEU A 192 4.24 7.21 -4.13
C LEU A 192 3.71 7.73 -2.79
N VAL A 193 3.57 6.84 -1.82
CA VAL A 193 3.19 7.20 -0.45
C VAL A 193 4.46 7.53 0.34
N PRO A 194 4.65 8.76 0.86
CA PRO A 194 5.83 9.09 1.64
C PRO A 194 5.91 8.31 2.96
N ALA A 195 7.09 7.83 3.32
CA ALA A 195 7.30 7.17 4.61
C ALA A 195 7.22 8.19 5.76
N GLN A 196 6.37 7.92 6.76
CA GLN A 196 6.12 8.82 7.89
C GLN A 196 7.04 8.55 9.09
N SER A 197 7.81 7.46 9.07
CA SER A 197 8.75 7.12 10.14
C SER A 197 9.92 6.29 9.62
N LYS A 198 10.99 6.20 10.43
CA LYS A 198 12.13 5.30 10.16
C LYS A 198 11.68 3.85 10.01
N ALA A 199 10.80 3.37 10.90
CA ALA A 199 10.26 2.02 10.85
C ALA A 199 9.45 1.78 9.58
N ASN A 200 8.58 2.73 9.19
CA ASN A 200 7.82 2.66 7.92
C ASN A 200 8.76 2.48 6.72
N ARG A 201 9.80 3.31 6.65
CA ARG A 201 10.79 3.28 5.57
C ARG A 201 11.56 1.96 5.53
N GLU A 202 12.09 1.50 6.66
CA GLU A 202 12.91 0.29 6.73
C GLU A 202 12.10 -0.98 6.44
N MET A 203 10.85 -1.04 6.91
CA MET A 203 9.94 -2.14 6.61
C MET A 203 9.64 -2.18 5.11
N ARG A 204 9.23 -1.06 4.50
CA ARG A 204 8.96 -1.03 3.05
C ARG A 204 10.20 -1.36 2.23
N ALA A 205 11.37 -0.80 2.57
CA ALA A 205 12.62 -1.13 1.90
C ALA A 205 12.94 -2.63 1.99
N THR A 206 12.70 -3.27 3.14
CA THR A 206 12.91 -4.71 3.32
C THR A 206 12.04 -5.53 2.35
N ALA A 207 10.75 -5.20 2.24
CA ALA A 207 9.84 -5.89 1.32
C ALA A 207 10.19 -5.64 -0.15
N LEU A 208 10.47 -4.38 -0.51
CA LEU A 208 10.79 -3.99 -1.88
C LEU A 208 12.11 -4.61 -2.38
N MET A 209 13.13 -4.68 -1.52
CA MET A 209 14.40 -5.32 -1.89
C MET A 209 14.20 -6.81 -2.21
N ALA A 210 13.37 -7.53 -1.44
CA ALA A 210 13.03 -8.91 -1.75
C ALA A 210 12.27 -9.03 -3.08
N GLN A 211 11.25 -8.19 -3.29
CA GLN A 211 10.51 -8.14 -4.55
C GLN A 211 11.40 -7.80 -5.74
N THR A 212 12.35 -6.87 -5.60
CA THR A 212 13.29 -6.53 -6.68
C THR A 212 14.17 -7.72 -7.04
N ARG A 213 14.58 -8.56 -6.08
CA ARG A 213 15.31 -9.79 -6.39
C ARG A 213 14.45 -10.79 -7.17
N GLU A 214 13.19 -10.97 -6.79
CA GLU A 214 12.25 -11.83 -7.52
C GLU A 214 12.04 -11.34 -8.96
N LEU A 215 11.79 -10.04 -9.13
CA LEU A 215 11.58 -9.44 -10.45
C LEU A 215 12.84 -9.50 -11.31
N ALA A 216 14.02 -9.32 -10.71
CA ALA A 216 15.29 -9.47 -11.41
C ALA A 216 15.52 -10.91 -11.90
N ALA A 217 15.14 -11.91 -11.10
CA ALA A 217 15.17 -13.31 -11.52
C ALA A 217 14.21 -13.58 -12.69
N GLN A 218 13.00 -13.01 -12.68
CA GLN A 218 12.05 -13.11 -13.79
C GLN A 218 12.52 -12.39 -15.07
N ALA A 219 13.30 -11.33 -14.91
CA ALA A 219 13.88 -10.56 -16.00
C ALA A 219 15.24 -11.09 -16.48
N GLN A 220 15.77 -12.15 -15.86
CA GLN A 220 17.09 -12.66 -16.16
C GLN A 220 17.20 -13.09 -17.63
N GLY A 221 18.28 -12.65 -18.29
CA GLY A 221 18.54 -12.97 -19.70
C GLY A 221 17.67 -12.21 -20.70
N LYS A 222 16.91 -11.19 -20.27
CA LYS A 222 16.07 -10.35 -21.13
C LYS A 222 16.52 -8.89 -21.07
N THR A 223 16.51 -8.23 -22.22
CA THR A 223 16.62 -6.77 -22.35
C THR A 223 15.31 -6.09 -21.94
N ALA A 224 15.36 -4.78 -21.70
CA ALA A 224 14.18 -4.03 -21.28
C ALA A 224 13.02 -4.07 -22.31
N GLN A 225 13.34 -4.21 -23.60
CA GLN A 225 12.39 -4.30 -24.70
C GLN A 225 11.72 -5.67 -24.79
N GLU A 226 12.39 -6.73 -24.31
CA GLU A 226 11.88 -8.10 -24.32
C GLU A 226 11.01 -8.43 -23.10
N LEU A 227 11.00 -7.55 -22.09
CA LEU A 227 10.17 -7.73 -20.90
C LEU A 227 8.71 -7.40 -21.22
N PRO A 228 7.75 -8.26 -20.81
CA PRO A 228 6.34 -7.90 -20.83
C PRO A 228 6.11 -6.57 -20.12
N GLU A 229 5.28 -5.71 -20.71
CA GLU A 229 5.00 -4.38 -20.17
C GLU A 229 4.60 -4.38 -18.69
N PRO A 230 3.74 -5.31 -18.20
CA PRO A 230 3.40 -5.36 -16.77
C PRO A 230 4.63 -5.57 -15.87
N LEU A 231 5.57 -6.41 -16.29
CA LEU A 231 6.80 -6.69 -15.54
C LEU A 231 7.74 -5.47 -15.55
N ARG A 232 7.94 -4.84 -16.71
CA ARG A 232 8.73 -3.61 -16.86
C ARG A 232 8.17 -2.48 -15.99
N MET A 233 6.85 -2.28 -16.01
CA MET A 233 6.17 -1.29 -15.18
C MET A 233 6.28 -1.61 -13.68
N ARG A 234 6.20 -2.89 -13.30
CA ARG A 234 6.40 -3.31 -11.90
C ARG A 234 7.82 -3.02 -11.41
N ILE A 235 8.84 -3.33 -12.21
CA ILE A 235 10.24 -3.01 -11.91
C ILE A 235 10.43 -1.51 -11.72
N GLY A 236 9.94 -0.69 -12.68
CA GLY A 236 10.06 0.76 -12.61
C GLY A 236 9.41 1.35 -11.37
N ARG A 237 8.22 0.87 -10.99
CA ARG A 237 7.52 1.27 -9.76
C ARG A 237 8.30 0.92 -8.49
N ASN A 238 8.79 -0.31 -8.37
CA ASN A 238 9.59 -0.72 -7.21
C ASN A 238 10.87 0.12 -7.07
N GLN A 239 11.54 0.40 -8.19
CA GLN A 239 12.73 1.26 -8.20
C GLN A 239 12.43 2.72 -7.84
N ALA A 240 11.30 3.27 -8.32
CA ALA A 240 10.87 4.62 -7.96
C ALA A 240 10.61 4.75 -6.45
N GLU A 241 9.92 3.78 -5.87
CA GLU A 241 9.67 3.75 -4.42
C GLU A 241 10.96 3.61 -3.61
N LEU A 242 11.85 2.67 -3.98
CA LEU A 242 13.15 2.51 -3.31
C LEU A 242 13.98 3.80 -3.35
N ARG A 243 14.00 4.52 -4.48
CA ARG A 243 14.69 5.81 -4.60
C ARG A 243 14.11 6.86 -3.67
N MET A 244 12.78 7.00 -3.62
CA MET A 244 12.12 7.92 -2.69
C MET A 244 12.44 7.57 -1.23
N LEU A 245 12.42 6.28 -0.88
CA LEU A 245 12.76 5.84 0.47
C LEU A 245 14.22 6.18 0.82
N ALA A 246 15.17 5.95 -0.09
CA ALA A 246 16.57 6.30 0.11
C ALA A 246 16.77 7.82 0.29
N GLN A 247 16.13 8.65 -0.54
CA GLN A 247 16.19 10.11 -0.42
C GLN A 247 15.65 10.59 0.93
N SER A 248 14.51 10.04 1.38
CA SER A 248 13.94 10.36 2.70
C SER A 248 14.87 9.97 3.85
N ALA A 249 15.68 8.92 3.71
CA ALA A 249 16.67 8.54 4.71
C ALA A 249 17.81 9.56 4.80
N THR A 250 18.30 10.05 3.66
CA THR A 250 19.36 11.06 3.59
C THR A 250 18.89 12.41 4.15
N GLN A 251 17.66 12.84 3.83
CA GLN A 251 17.06 14.04 4.39
C GLN A 251 16.89 13.95 5.91
N ALA A 252 16.42 12.80 6.42
CA ALA A 252 16.29 12.60 7.86
C ALA A 252 17.63 12.62 8.61
N ARG A 253 18.74 12.21 7.97
CA ARG A 253 20.09 12.26 8.56
C ARG A 253 20.68 13.66 8.58
N THR A 254 20.37 14.49 7.59
CA THR A 254 20.85 15.87 7.48
C THR A 254 20.06 16.84 8.37
N ALA A 255 18.79 16.55 8.63
CA ALA A 255 17.93 17.33 9.52
C ALA A 255 18.14 17.09 11.03
N GLN A 256 19.06 16.20 11.44
CA GLN A 256 19.44 16.04 12.85
C GLN A 256 20.62 16.99 13.20
N PRO A 257 20.40 18.09 13.93
CA PRO A 257 21.50 18.93 14.40
C PRO A 257 22.18 18.21 15.58
N GLY A 258 23.49 17.96 15.47
CA GLY A 258 24.29 17.50 16.61
C GLY A 258 25.09 16.22 16.43
N ARG A 259 25.41 15.77 15.20
CA ARG A 259 26.48 14.78 15.04
C ARG A 259 27.83 15.50 15.14
N PRO A 260 28.71 15.20 16.12
CA PRO A 260 30.03 15.82 16.18
C PRO A 260 30.77 15.46 14.91
N ALA A 261 31.36 16.47 14.26
CA ALA A 261 32.32 16.23 13.19
C ALA A 261 33.39 15.25 13.71
N PRO A 262 33.83 14.26 12.91
CA PRO A 262 34.94 13.40 13.31
C PRO A 262 36.14 14.31 13.60
N ARG A 263 36.68 14.22 14.83
CA ARG A 263 37.93 14.87 15.19
C ARG A 263 38.98 14.48 14.15
N ALA A 264 39.49 15.45 13.41
CA ALA A 264 40.70 15.28 12.65
C ALA A 264 41.83 14.97 13.64
N THR A 265 42.37 13.75 13.56
CA THR A 265 43.64 13.41 14.19
C THR A 265 44.76 14.02 13.34
N ALA A 266 45.44 15.02 13.89
CA ALA A 266 46.79 15.42 13.54
C ALA A 266 47.52 15.72 14.85
#